data_AF-A0A556MWA8-F1
#
_entry.id   AF-A0A556MWA8-F1
#
_cell.length_a   1.000
_cell.length_b   1.000
_cell.length_c   1.000
_cell.angle_alpha   90.00
_cell.angle_beta   90.00
_cell.angle_gamma   90.00
#
_symmetry.space_group_name_H-M   'P 1'
#
loop_
_entity.id
_entity.type
_entity.pdbx_description
1 polymer ?
#
loop_
_entity_poly.entity_id
_entity_poly.type
_entity_poly.pdbx_seq_one_letter_code
_entity_poly.pdbx_strand_id
1 'polypeptide(L)'
;MKLRVARHTSNLKPLISFYTTVLGLDVIGSFTDHAGYDGVFIGGKNSEWHLEFTTSANNADHHADEDDLLVFMLMKKNTLSL
;
A
#
# COMPACT_ATOMS: atom_id res chain seq x y z
N MET A 1 14.37 4.81 10.45
CA MET A 1 14.45 5.20 9.01
C MET A 1 13.09 4.90 8.44
N LYS A 2 12.43 5.89 7.81
CA LYS A 2 11.07 5.69 7.29
C LYS A 2 11.12 5.29 5.81
N LEU A 3 10.59 4.12 5.49
CA LEU A 3 10.47 3.63 4.11
C LEU A 3 9.11 4.02 3.52
N ARG A 4 9.12 4.48 2.26
CA ARG A 4 7.93 4.72 1.48
C ARG A 4 8.10 4.10 0.10
N VAL A 5 7.16 3.26 -0.30
CA VAL A 5 7.12 2.69 -1.66
C VAL A 5 5.88 3.23 -2.35
N ALA A 6 6.09 4.06 -3.37
CA ALA A 6 5.00 4.72 -4.09
C ALA A 6 4.72 4.02 -5.41
N ARG A 7 3.44 3.78 -5.75
CA ARG A 7 3.01 3.33 -7.07
C ARG A 7 1.79 4.13 -7.55
N HIS A 8 1.76 4.48 -8.82
CA HIS A 8 0.56 5.04 -9.45
C HIS A 8 -0.47 3.92 -9.72
N THR A 9 -1.74 4.24 -9.95
CA THR A 9 -2.74 3.25 -10.39
C THR A 9 -3.91 3.93 -11.09
N SER A 10 -4.48 3.28 -12.10
CA SER A 10 -5.75 3.69 -12.70
C SER A 10 -6.98 3.30 -11.86
N ASN A 11 -6.81 2.44 -10.86
CA ASN A 11 -7.91 1.89 -10.06
C ASN A 11 -7.57 1.92 -8.56
N LEU A 12 -7.71 3.09 -7.93
CA LEU A 12 -7.32 3.27 -6.52
C LEU A 12 -8.24 2.51 -5.54
N LYS A 13 -9.56 2.50 -5.75
CA LYS A 13 -10.52 1.87 -4.80
C LYS A 13 -10.32 0.36 -4.63
N PRO A 14 -10.22 -0.46 -5.69
CA PRO A 14 -9.96 -1.90 -5.54
C PRO A 14 -8.64 -2.17 -4.84
N LEU A 15 -7.64 -1.34 -5.11
CA LEU A 15 -6.32 -1.47 -4.52
C LEU A 15 -6.34 -1.18 -3.01
N ILE A 16 -7.01 -0.11 -2.58
CA ILE A 16 -7.25 0.15 -1.15
C ILE A 16 -7.90 -1.07 -0.50
N SER A 17 -8.99 -1.59 -1.09
CA SER A 17 -9.70 -2.75 -0.56
C SER A 17 -8.80 -3.99 -0.41
N PHE A 18 -7.95 -4.26 -1.39
CA PHE A 18 -6.99 -5.37 -1.32
C PHE A 18 -6.05 -5.22 -0.12
N TYR A 19 -5.35 -4.09 0.01
CA TYR A 19 -4.36 -3.93 1.08
C TYR A 19 -5.00 -3.81 2.47
N THR A 20 -6.21 -3.24 2.59
CA THR A 20 -6.85 -3.08 3.90
C THR A 20 -7.69 -4.29 4.31
N THR A 21 -8.47 -4.85 3.40
CA THR A 21 -9.44 -5.90 3.72
C THR A 21 -8.82 -7.29 3.60
N VAL A 22 -7.99 -7.52 2.58
CA VAL A 22 -7.37 -8.85 2.35
C VAL A 22 -6.09 -9.00 3.17
N LEU A 23 -5.21 -7.99 3.15
CA LEU A 23 -3.95 -8.04 3.88
C LEU A 23 -4.03 -7.48 5.31
N GLY A 24 -5.13 -6.80 5.68
CA GLY A 24 -5.33 -6.30 7.04
C GLY A 24 -4.45 -5.10 7.42
N LEU A 25 -3.95 -4.34 6.44
CA LEU A 25 -3.23 -3.09 6.69
C LEU A 25 -4.19 -1.92 6.95
N ASP A 26 -3.67 -0.83 7.49
CA ASP A 26 -4.46 0.35 7.83
C ASP A 26 -4.22 1.48 6.83
N VAL A 27 -5.27 2.23 6.51
CA VAL A 27 -5.11 3.56 5.90
C VAL A 27 -4.60 4.50 6.97
N ILE A 28 -3.39 5.03 6.78
CA ILE A 28 -2.72 5.91 7.75
C ILE A 28 -2.74 7.38 7.31
N GLY A 29 -3.26 7.66 6.11
CA GLY A 29 -3.47 9.01 5.60
C GLY A 29 -3.99 8.99 4.16
N SER A 30 -4.51 10.12 3.71
CA SER A 30 -4.96 10.31 2.32
C SER A 30 -4.92 11.78 1.93
N PHE A 31 -4.98 12.03 0.63
CA PHE A 31 -5.14 13.36 0.06
C PHE A 31 -6.01 13.29 -1.20
N THR A 32 -6.58 14.43 -1.56
CA THR A 32 -7.49 14.57 -2.71
C THR A 32 -7.13 15.85 -3.46
N ASP A 33 -7.15 15.79 -4.79
CA ASP A 33 -6.87 16.91 -5.70
C ASP A 33 -5.59 17.68 -5.38
N HIS A 34 -4.53 16.96 -5.00
CA HIS A 34 -3.22 17.54 -4.76
C HIS A 34 -2.43 17.58 -6.07
N ALA A 35 -2.51 18.73 -6.76
CA ALA A 35 -1.94 18.92 -8.09
C ALA A 35 -2.49 17.91 -9.14
N GLY A 36 -3.79 17.62 -9.06
CA GLY A 36 -4.47 16.69 -9.96
C GLY A 36 -4.32 15.20 -9.59
N TYR A 37 -3.84 14.91 -8.39
CA TYR A 37 -3.74 13.55 -7.85
C TYR A 37 -4.58 13.34 -6.60
N ASP A 38 -5.21 12.18 -6.53
CA ASP A 38 -5.69 11.61 -5.29
C ASP A 38 -4.70 10.56 -4.80
N GLY A 39 -4.60 10.38 -3.49
CA GLY A 39 -3.70 9.38 -2.94
C GLY A 39 -4.02 8.90 -1.54
N VAL A 40 -3.43 7.77 -1.21
CA VAL A 40 -3.62 7.06 0.05
C VAL A 40 -2.30 6.48 0.53
N PHE A 41 -2.08 6.58 1.84
CA PHE A 41 -0.97 5.94 2.53
C PHE A 41 -1.51 4.73 3.29
N ILE A 42 -0.96 3.54 3.02
CA ILE A 42 -1.37 2.28 3.62
C ILE A 42 -0.17 1.63 4.32
N GLY A 43 -0.31 1.28 5.59
CA GLY A 43 0.79 0.73 6.38
C GLY A 43 0.32 -0.14 7.54
N GLY A 44 1.27 -0.80 8.20
CA GLY A 44 0.98 -1.52 9.43
C GLY A 44 0.89 -0.57 10.62
N LYS A 45 0.17 -0.98 11.66
CA LYS A 45 0.14 -0.24 12.92
C LYS A 45 1.56 -0.09 13.49
N ASN A 46 1.98 1.16 13.72
CA ASN A 46 3.31 1.53 14.21
C ASN A 46 4.49 1.06 13.33
N SER A 47 4.28 0.83 12.02
CA SER A 47 5.38 0.50 11.12
C SER A 47 6.17 1.75 10.71
N GLU A 48 7.50 1.63 10.66
CA GLU A 48 8.40 2.62 10.03
C GLU A 48 8.43 2.47 8.49
N TRP A 49 7.38 1.90 7.89
CA TRP A 49 7.20 1.77 6.46
C TRP A 49 5.74 1.93 6.07
N HIS A 50 5.47 2.43 4.86
CA HIS A 50 4.14 2.43 4.26
C HIS A 50 4.21 2.38 2.74
N LEU A 51 3.09 1.98 2.14
CA LEU A 51 2.82 2.07 0.71
C LEU A 51 2.08 3.37 0.44
N GLU A 52 2.44 4.04 -0.65
CA GLU A 52 1.70 5.19 -1.19
C GLU A 52 1.11 4.78 -2.53
N PHE A 53 -0.19 4.98 -2.69
CA PHE A 53 -0.85 4.81 -3.97
C PHE A 53 -1.46 6.12 -4.42
N THR A 54 -1.21 6.48 -5.68
CA THR A 54 -1.76 7.69 -6.29
C THR A 54 -2.58 7.36 -7.52
N THR A 55 -3.54 8.20 -7.86
CA THR A 55 -4.31 8.11 -9.09
C THR A 55 -4.55 9.50 -9.66
N SER A 56 -4.73 9.59 -10.97
CA SER A 56 -4.93 10.85 -11.69
C SER A 56 -5.80 10.64 -12.93
N ALA A 57 -6.04 11.70 -13.69
CA ALA A 57 -6.71 11.59 -14.99
C ALA A 57 -5.87 10.80 -16.02
N ASN A 58 -4.55 10.73 -15.84
CA ASN A 58 -3.68 9.93 -16.68
C ASN A 58 -3.69 8.49 -16.20
N ASN A 59 -3.82 7.55 -17.14
CA ASN A 59 -3.70 6.14 -16.82
C ASN A 59 -2.28 5.80 -16.35
N ALA A 60 -2.20 4.86 -15.42
CA ALA A 60 -0.92 4.35 -14.98
C ALA A 60 -0.32 3.42 -16.03
N ASP A 61 0.97 3.61 -16.30
CA ASP A 61 1.76 2.80 -17.22
C ASP A 61 2.71 1.91 -16.43
N HIS A 62 2.31 0.66 -16.19
CA HIS A 62 3.05 -0.31 -15.39
C HIS A 62 3.32 -1.58 -16.18
N HIS A 63 4.56 -2.03 -16.14
CA HIS A 63 5.01 -3.28 -16.71
C HIS A 63 5.72 -4.07 -15.60
N ALA A 64 4.97 -4.90 -14.90
CA ALA A 64 5.53 -5.78 -13.88
C ALA A 64 5.91 -7.13 -14.51
N ASP A 65 7.02 -7.71 -14.08
CA ASP A 65 7.38 -9.10 -14.35
C ASP A 65 7.22 -9.98 -13.10
N GLU A 66 7.65 -11.24 -13.19
CA GLU A 66 7.51 -12.22 -12.12
C GLU A 66 8.40 -11.90 -10.90
N ASP A 67 9.42 -11.07 -11.07
CA ASP A 67 10.40 -10.74 -10.03
C ASP A 67 10.08 -9.39 -9.33
N ASP A 68 9.07 -8.65 -9.79
CA ASP A 68 8.59 -7.39 -9.20
C ASP A 68 7.74 -7.59 -7.92
N LEU A 69 8.37 -8.17 -6.90
CA LEU A 69 7.69 -8.63 -5.70
C LEU A 69 7.78 -7.63 -4.53
N LEU A 70 6.68 -7.56 -3.76
CA LEU A 70 6.69 -6.98 -2.41
C LEU A 70 6.53 -8.12 -1.40
N VAL A 71 7.63 -8.46 -0.72
CA VAL A 71 7.69 -9.64 0.15
C VAL A 71 7.43 -9.25 1.61
N PHE A 72 6.39 -9.85 2.20
CA PHE A 72 6.10 -9.74 3.63
C PHE A 72 6.58 -10.99 4.36
N MET A 73 7.62 -10.83 5.19
CA MET A 73 8.11 -11.92 6.06
C MET A 73 7.21 -12.03 7.30
N LEU A 74 6.23 -12.92 7.25
CA LEU A 74 5.34 -13.18 8.38
C LEU A 74 6.04 -14.07 9.41
N MET A 75 6.45 -13.48 10.52
CA MET A 75 6.90 -14.27 11.67
C MET A 75 5.67 -14.87 12.36
N LYS A 76 5.63 -16.21 12.46
CA LYS A 76 4.64 -16.91 13.27
C LYS A 76 4.82 -16.43 14.72
N LYS A 77 3.78 -15.89 15.35
CA LYS A 77 3.82 -15.72 16.81
C LYS A 77 4.00 -17.12 17.41
N ASN A 78 5.07 -17.32 18.18
CA ASN A 78 5.15 -18.47 19.08
C ASN A 78 4.06 -18.27 20.13
N THR A 79 2.86 -18.80 19.85
CA THR A 79 1.83 -18.94 20.86
C THR A 79 2.27 -20.08 21.76
N LEU A 80 3.11 -19.78 22.76
CA LEU A 80 3.14 -20.60 23.97
C LEU A 80 1.81 -20.33 24.67
N SER A 81 0.80 -21.17 24.38
CA SER A 81 -0.34 -21.29 25.26
C SER A 81 0.15 -21.97 26.54
N LEU A 82 0.34 -21.16 27.59
CA LEU A 82 0.32 -21.64 28.98
C LEU A 82 -1.14 -21.85 29.40
#